data_AF-A0A920U5N4-F1
#
_entry.id   AF-A0A920U5N4-F1
#
_cell.length_a   1.000
_cell.length_b   1.000
_cell.length_c   1.000
_cell.angle_alpha   90.00
_cell.angle_beta   90.00
_cell.angle_gamma   90.00
#
_symmetry.space_group_name_H-M   'P 1'
#
loop_
_entity.id
_entity.type
_entity.pdbx_description
1 polymer ?
#
loop_
_entity_poly.entity_id
_entity_poly.type
_entity_poly.pdbx_seq_one_letter_code
_entity_poly.pdbx_strand_id
1 'polypeptide(L)'
;MGNYAYLVMMDIPAELEDEFNRIYDTQHVPNIVKAEGVNGCVRYKVESTNKEGMARYAALYDIDSPDVPQSKGWITESEKGDWAPNIRPYATNRSHTIYRKVG
;
A
#
# COMPACT_ATOMS: atom_id res chain seq x y z
N MET A 1 -13.19 -11.71 3.41
CA MET A 1 -12.35 -10.98 4.38
C MET A 1 -11.24 -11.92 4.77
N GLY A 2 -10.01 -11.52 4.52
CA GLY A 2 -8.82 -12.32 4.74
C GLY A 2 -8.50 -12.51 6.23
N ASN A 3 -7.47 -13.30 6.47
CA ASN A 3 -6.97 -13.61 7.82
C ASN A 3 -5.83 -12.68 8.25
N TYR A 4 -5.34 -11.84 7.34
CA TYR A 4 -4.20 -10.96 7.57
C TYR A 4 -4.46 -9.58 6.97
N ALA A 5 -3.84 -8.57 7.57
CA ALA A 5 -3.81 -7.23 7.04
C ALA A 5 -2.36 -6.84 6.75
N TYR A 6 -2.06 -6.44 5.52
CA TYR A 6 -0.74 -5.95 5.12
C TYR A 6 -0.75 -4.44 5.03
N LEU A 7 -0.05 -3.80 5.95
CA LEU A 7 0.11 -2.37 6.04
C LEU A 7 1.41 -1.95 5.35
N VAL A 8 1.28 -1.06 4.38
CA VAL A 8 2.39 -0.32 3.78
C VAL A 8 2.26 1.14 4.16
N MET A 9 3.28 1.68 4.83
CA MET A 9 3.34 3.11 5.11
C MET A 9 4.49 3.75 4.35
N MET A 10 4.37 5.04 4.03
CA MET A 10 5.42 5.84 3.40
C MET A 10 5.15 7.34 3.50
N ASP A 11 6.21 8.11 3.30
CA ASP A 11 6.17 9.53 2.99
C ASP A 11 6.37 9.76 1.50
N ILE A 12 5.64 10.73 0.96
CA ILE A 12 5.73 11.19 -0.44
C ILE A 12 6.10 12.67 -0.41
N PRO A 13 6.99 13.17 -1.28
CA PRO A 13 7.26 14.60 -1.40
C PRO A 13 5.98 15.40 -1.69
N ALA A 14 5.87 16.62 -1.16
CA ALA A 14 4.64 17.42 -1.27
C ALA A 14 4.28 17.72 -2.73
N GLU A 15 5.29 17.95 -3.57
CA GLU A 15 5.16 18.23 -5.00
C GLU A 15 4.66 17.02 -5.82
N LEU A 16 4.74 15.80 -5.27
CA LEU A 16 4.26 14.57 -5.91
C LEU A 16 2.95 14.05 -5.28
N GLU A 17 2.43 14.72 -4.24
CA GLU A 17 1.34 14.19 -3.41
C GLU A 17 0.03 14.00 -4.18
N ASP A 18 -0.36 14.99 -4.99
CA ASP A 18 -1.58 14.91 -5.80
C ASP A 18 -1.49 13.79 -6.85
N GLU A 19 -0.34 13.68 -7.50
CA GLU A 19 -0.11 12.65 -8.52
C GLU A 19 -0.03 11.26 -7.91
N PHE A 20 0.62 11.12 -6.75
CA PHE A 20 0.60 9.90 -5.94
C PHE A 20 -0.84 9.46 -5.63
N ASN A 21 -1.69 10.39 -5.16
CA ASN A 21 -3.06 10.08 -4.81
C ASN A 21 -3.86 9.63 -6.04
N ARG A 22 -3.76 10.37 -7.14
CA ARG A 22 -4.40 10.02 -8.42
C ARG A 22 -3.97 8.65 -8.92
N ILE A 23 -2.66 8.38 -8.95
CA ILE A 23 -2.12 7.09 -9.40
C ILE A 23 -2.58 5.96 -8.49
N TYR A 24 -2.58 6.15 -7.16
CA TYR A 24 -3.04 5.12 -6.24
C TYR A 24 -4.52 4.76 -6.46
N ASP A 25 -5.37 5.77 -6.60
CA ASP A 25 -6.82 5.57 -6.72
C ASP A 25 -7.23 5.01 -8.08
N THR A 26 -6.53 5.41 -9.15
CA THR A 26 -6.93 5.05 -10.52
C THR A 26 -6.17 3.87 -11.10
N GLN A 27 -4.99 3.54 -10.57
CA GLN A 27 -4.13 2.50 -11.14
C GLN A 27 -3.64 1.50 -10.09
N HIS A 28 -2.87 1.95 -9.10
CA HIS A 28 -2.09 1.03 -8.24
C HIS A 28 -2.99 0.11 -7.40
N VAL A 29 -3.92 0.68 -6.64
CA VAL A 29 -4.86 -0.12 -5.84
C VAL A 29 -5.79 -0.95 -6.73
N PRO A 30 -6.44 -0.38 -7.77
CA PRO A 30 -7.26 -1.17 -8.70
C PRO A 30 -6.53 -2.34 -9.38
N ASN A 31 -5.22 -2.24 -9.59
CA ASN A 31 -4.42 -3.34 -10.11
C ASN A 31 -4.14 -4.39 -9.02
N ILE A 32 -3.65 -3.98 -7.85
CA ILE A 32 -3.28 -4.92 -6.78
C ILE A 32 -4.47 -5.76 -6.31
N VAL A 33 -5.67 -5.19 -6.22
CA VAL A 33 -6.86 -5.96 -5.77
C VAL A 33 -7.30 -7.04 -6.77
N LYS A 34 -6.69 -7.11 -7.97
CA LYS A 34 -6.87 -8.22 -8.92
C LYS A 34 -5.96 -9.41 -8.62
N ALA A 35 -4.93 -9.23 -7.79
CA ALA A 35 -4.04 -10.32 -7.41
C ALA A 35 -4.77 -11.34 -6.53
N GLU A 36 -4.52 -12.61 -6.78
CA GLU A 36 -5.07 -13.70 -5.97
C GLU A 36 -4.63 -13.55 -4.50
N GLY A 37 -5.59 -13.74 -3.59
CA GLY A 37 -5.35 -13.59 -2.15
C GLY A 37 -5.42 -12.15 -1.64
N VAL A 38 -5.76 -11.17 -2.48
CA VAL A 38 -6.05 -9.78 -2.08
C VAL A 38 -7.56 -9.55 -2.12
N ASN A 39 -8.16 -9.25 -0.97
CA ASN A 39 -9.59 -9.05 -0.82
C ASN A 39 -10.01 -7.58 -0.96
N GLY A 40 -9.06 -6.66 -0.84
CA GLY A 40 -9.31 -5.22 -0.92
C GLY A 40 -8.15 -4.39 -0.38
N CYS A 41 -8.29 -3.08 -0.47
CA CYS A 41 -7.35 -2.12 0.09
C CYS A 41 -8.09 -0.86 0.55
N VAL A 42 -7.69 -0.33 1.70
CA VAL A 42 -8.13 1.00 2.17
C VAL A 42 -6.89 1.87 2.40
N ARG A 43 -7.00 3.14 2.04
CA ARG A 43 -5.93 4.13 2.18
C ARG A 43 -6.27 5.11 3.28
N TYR A 44 -5.25 5.53 4.04
CA TYR A 44 -5.36 6.52 5.10
C TYR A 44 -4.23 7.54 4.98
N LYS A 45 -4.51 8.75 5.44
CA LYS A 45 -3.52 9.78 5.73
C LYS A 45 -3.54 10.04 7.23
N VAL A 46 -2.36 10.21 7.83
CA VAL A 46 -2.24 10.50 9.26
C VAL A 46 -2.89 11.85 9.55
N GLU A 47 -3.89 11.86 10.42
CA GLU A 47 -4.51 13.08 10.98
C GLU A 47 -3.83 13.50 12.29
N SER A 48 -3.51 12.51 13.15
CA SER A 48 -2.78 12.72 14.40
C SER A 48 -2.01 11.47 14.80
N THR A 49 -0.92 11.63 15.55
CA THR A 49 -0.11 10.52 16.06
C THR A 49 0.63 10.92 17.34
N ASN A 50 0.92 9.96 18.21
CA ASN A 50 1.81 10.12 19.36
C ASN A 50 3.25 9.66 19.07
N LYS A 51 3.54 9.26 17.82
CA LYS A 51 4.85 8.79 17.39
C LYS A 51 5.49 9.80 16.45
N GLU A 52 6.64 10.32 16.83
CA GLU A 52 7.44 11.16 15.94
C GLU A 52 7.93 10.38 14.72
N GLY A 53 7.96 11.04 13.56
CA GLY A 53 8.42 10.44 12.30
C GLY A 53 7.49 9.36 11.74
N MET A 54 6.21 9.32 12.14
CA MET A 54 5.23 8.44 11.50
C MET A 54 5.06 8.83 10.02
N ALA A 55 5.17 7.84 9.13
CA ALA A 55 4.91 8.03 7.71
C ALA A 55 3.47 8.52 7.48
N ARG A 56 3.32 9.55 6.64
CA ARG A 56 2.05 10.29 6.46
C ARG A 56 0.95 9.48 5.79
N TYR A 57 1.30 8.51 4.95
CA TYR A 57 0.34 7.70 4.22
C TYR A 57 0.41 6.23 4.63
N ALA A 58 -0.75 5.58 4.65
CA ALA A 58 -0.93 4.17 4.89
C ALA A 58 -1.83 3.54 3.82
N ALA A 59 -1.44 2.39 3.28
CA ALA A 59 -2.28 1.51 2.48
C ALA A 59 -2.40 0.17 3.22
N LEU A 60 -3.63 -0.20 3.56
CA LEU A 60 -3.95 -1.40 4.32
C LEU A 60 -4.69 -2.39 3.41
N TYR A 61 -4.02 -3.48 3.08
CA TYR A 61 -4.54 -4.53 2.22
C TYR A 61 -5.10 -5.67 3.07
N ASP A 62 -6.32 -6.11 2.78
CA ASP A 62 -6.90 -7.33 3.36
C ASP A 62 -6.44 -8.54 2.52
N ILE A 63 -5.70 -9.47 3.13
CA ILE A 63 -5.05 -10.57 2.41
C ILE A 63 -5.25 -11.92 3.10
N ASP A 64 -5.24 -13.00 2.30
CA ASP A 64 -5.54 -14.35 2.78
C ASP A 64 -4.36 -15.03 3.49
N SER A 65 -3.12 -14.66 3.14
CA SER A 65 -1.88 -15.24 3.66
C SER A 65 -0.78 -14.18 3.81
N PRO A 66 0.15 -14.30 4.79
CA PRO A 66 1.29 -13.39 4.91
C PRO A 66 2.24 -13.44 3.70
N ASP A 67 2.16 -14.48 2.87
CA ASP A 67 3.05 -14.65 1.71
C ASP A 67 2.57 -13.88 0.47
N VAL A 68 1.33 -13.37 0.48
CA VAL A 68 0.72 -12.67 -0.67
C VAL A 68 1.60 -11.55 -1.23
N PRO A 69 2.24 -10.66 -0.41
CA PRO A 69 3.10 -9.60 -0.94
C PRO A 69 4.35 -10.08 -1.68
N GLN A 70 4.77 -11.33 -1.48
CA GLN A 70 5.90 -11.97 -2.18
C GLN A 70 5.43 -12.84 -3.36
N SER A 71 4.13 -13.02 -3.52
CA SER A 71 3.58 -13.82 -4.61
C SER A 71 3.84 -13.17 -5.97
N LYS A 72 3.96 -14.00 -7.01
CA LYS A 72 4.10 -13.53 -8.39
C LYS A 72 2.90 -12.66 -8.81
N GLY A 73 1.69 -13.00 -8.38
CA GLY A 73 0.46 -12.26 -8.68
C GLY A 73 0.54 -10.83 -8.14
N TRP A 74 0.88 -10.68 -6.86
CA TRP A 74 1.07 -9.37 -6.24
C TRP A 74 2.15 -8.55 -6.94
N ILE A 75 3.35 -9.13 -7.11
CA ILE A 75 4.49 -8.43 -7.72
C ILE A 75 4.10 -7.91 -9.10
N THR A 76 3.52 -8.79 -9.94
CA THR A 76 3.09 -8.44 -11.29
C THR A 76 2.08 -7.29 -11.31
N GLU A 77 1.05 -7.32 -10.47
CA GLU A 77 0.05 -6.24 -10.43
C GLU A 77 0.61 -4.94 -9.82
N SER A 78 1.48 -5.04 -8.81
CA SER A 78 2.07 -3.89 -8.11
C SER A 78 3.05 -3.09 -8.97
N GLU A 79 3.64 -3.73 -9.99
CA GLU A 79 4.58 -3.13 -10.94
C GLU A 79 3.88 -2.46 -12.13
N LYS A 80 2.56 -2.66 -12.31
CA LYS A 80 1.81 -2.02 -13.38
C LYS A 80 1.55 -0.54 -13.11
N GLY A 81 1.47 0.21 -14.19
CA GLY A 81 1.10 1.63 -14.17
C GLY A 81 2.22 2.51 -13.65
N ASP A 82 1.84 3.72 -13.28
CA ASP A 82 2.77 4.83 -13.07
C ASP A 82 3.40 4.85 -11.68
N TRP A 83 2.90 4.05 -10.74
CA TRP A 83 3.42 4.02 -9.37
C TRP A 83 4.92 3.65 -9.32
N ALA A 84 5.28 2.51 -9.90
CA ALA A 84 6.64 1.97 -9.83
C ALA A 84 7.70 2.87 -10.49
N PRO A 85 7.48 3.45 -11.69
CA PRO A 85 8.45 4.33 -12.33
C PRO A 85 8.41 5.78 -11.81
N ASN A 86 7.23 6.34 -11.49
CA ASN A 86 7.10 7.79 -11.33
C ASN A 86 7.01 8.24 -9.87
N ILE A 87 6.57 7.38 -8.95
CA ILE A 87 6.38 7.78 -7.54
C ILE A 87 7.24 6.96 -6.58
N ARG A 88 7.28 5.63 -6.74
CA ARG A 88 8.02 4.72 -5.84
C ARG A 88 9.49 5.13 -5.59
N PRO A 89 10.26 5.63 -6.57
CA PRO A 89 11.65 6.06 -6.34
C PRO A 89 11.79 7.23 -5.36
N TYR A 90 10.73 8.03 -5.20
CA TYR A 90 10.70 9.21 -4.33
C TYR A 90 10.03 8.93 -2.98
N ALA A 91 9.39 7.77 -2.81
CA ALA A 91 8.77 7.38 -1.56
C ALA A 91 9.82 7.09 -0.49
N THR A 92 9.72 7.76 0.66
CA THR A 92 10.65 7.61 1.79
C THR A 92 9.91 7.05 3.01
N ASN A 93 10.64 6.78 4.11
CA ASN A 93 10.06 6.25 5.36
C ASN A 93 9.16 5.02 5.14
N ARG A 94 9.54 4.17 4.18
CA ARG A 94 8.68 3.09 3.71
C ARG A 94 8.78 1.89 4.63
N SER A 95 7.66 1.49 5.24
CA SER A 95 7.60 0.34 6.14
C SER A 95 6.51 -0.64 5.75
N HIS A 96 6.78 -1.92 5.95
CA HIS A 96 5.92 -3.04 5.61
C HIS A 96 5.61 -3.83 6.88
N THR A 97 4.34 -4.08 7.16
CA THR A 97 3.94 -4.82 8.36
C THR A 97 2.75 -5.70 8.05
N ILE A 98 2.81 -6.96 8.49
CA ILE A 98 1.69 -7.90 8.35
C ILE A 98 1.13 -8.15 9.74
N TYR A 99 -0.17 -7.91 9.89
CA TYR A 99 -0.95 -8.26 11.06
C TYR A 99 -1.73 -9.53 10.78
N ARG A 100 -1.82 -10.42 11.76
CA ARG A 100 -2.79 -11.50 11.75
C ARG A 100 -4.07 -11.01 12.41
N LYS A 101 -5.22 -11.26 11.80
CA LYS A 101 -6.53 -10.97 12.38
C LYS A 101 -6.72 -11.80 13.66
N VAL A 102 -7.21 -11.16 14.71
CA VAL A 102 -7.57 -11.79 15.99
C VAL A 102 -9.03 -11.47 16.27
N GLY A 103 -9.94 -12.31 15.75
CA GLY A 103 -11.40 -12.11 15.82
C GLY A 103 -11.98 -11.36 14.63
#